data_AF-A0A5R2N8W6-F1
#
_entry.id   AF-A0A5R2N8W6-F1
#
_cell.length_a   1.000
_cell.length_b   1.000
_cell.length_c   1.000
_cell.angle_alpha   90.00
_cell.angle_beta   90.00
_cell.angle_gamma   90.00
#
_symmetry.space_group_name_H-M   'P 1'
#
loop_
_entity.id
_entity.type
_entity.pdbx_description
1 polymer ?
#
loop_
_entity_poly.entity_id
_entity_poly.type
_entity_poly.pdbx_seq_one_letter_code
_entity_poly.pdbx_strand_id
1 'polypeptide(L)'
;MAKAMTKSASKPVGKPASKPAAKAAAKPAAKAAAKPAAKTASRAAAGKTVAKAKAKPAKKPALTISMLKPSVNNMTVRVFARAAGLDHAETDAWGLTRSPEYMARNPAHLTPMIEDKGLPRGVLWESCAIMQYLSNKHGLEKFYPKAPAKRAMIDSA
;
A
#
# COMPACT_ATOMS: atom_id res chain seq x y z
N MET A 1 27.35 61.33 -9.30
CA MET A 1 27.72 61.24 -10.72
C MET A 1 29.10 60.60 -10.84
N ALA A 2 29.22 59.47 -11.55
CA ALA A 2 30.36 59.06 -12.40
C ALA A 2 30.29 57.53 -12.62
N LYS A 3 30.50 57.12 -13.87
CA LYS A 3 30.12 55.85 -14.50
C LYS A 3 31.16 54.72 -14.34
N ALA A 4 30.60 53.51 -14.28
CA ALA A 4 30.97 52.23 -14.93
C ALA A 4 32.42 51.93 -15.37
N MET A 5 32.85 50.70 -15.10
CA MET A 5 33.44 49.83 -16.13
C MET A 5 33.37 48.33 -15.76
N THR A 6 33.04 47.55 -16.77
CA THR A 6 32.82 46.10 -16.84
C THR A 6 34.13 45.32 -17.00
N LYS A 7 34.15 44.03 -16.59
CA LYS A 7 35.02 43.02 -17.24
C LYS A 7 34.47 41.60 -17.11
N SER A 8 34.18 41.01 -18.27
CA SER A 8 33.97 39.58 -18.52
C SER A 8 35.31 38.82 -18.53
N ALA A 9 35.29 37.55 -18.10
CA ALA A 9 36.23 36.50 -18.50
C ALA A 9 35.54 35.13 -18.25
N SER A 10 34.93 34.54 -19.28
CA SER A 10 35.44 33.42 -20.11
C SER A 10 35.44 32.04 -19.41
N LYS A 11 34.46 31.20 -19.79
CA LYS A 11 34.53 29.73 -19.71
C LYS A 11 35.65 29.19 -20.63
N PRO A 12 36.11 27.95 -20.37
CA PRO A 12 36.31 27.00 -21.46
C PRO A 12 35.44 25.75 -21.30
N VAL A 13 34.90 25.34 -22.45
CA VAL A 13 34.20 24.09 -22.73
C VAL A 13 35.25 23.00 -23.03
N GLY A 14 35.04 21.80 -22.49
CA GLY A 14 35.73 20.58 -22.92
C GLY A 14 34.88 19.35 -22.58
N LYS A 15 34.37 18.66 -23.61
CA LYS A 15 33.71 17.34 -23.64
C LYS A 15 34.48 16.51 -24.71
N PRO A 16 34.24 15.20 -24.92
CA PRO A 16 33.66 14.15 -24.06
C PRO A 16 34.43 12.79 -24.10
N ALA A 17 33.89 11.81 -23.37
CA ALA A 17 33.85 10.37 -23.66
C ALA A 17 35.06 9.46 -23.35
N SER A 18 34.81 8.46 -22.50
CA SER A 18 34.97 7.05 -22.91
C SER A 18 34.05 6.13 -22.10
N LYS A 19 33.30 5.31 -22.83
CA LYS A 19 32.49 4.18 -22.36
C LYS A 19 33.15 2.94 -22.97
N PRO A 20 33.33 1.83 -22.23
CA PRO A 20 33.43 0.53 -22.88
C PRO A 20 32.11 -0.23 -22.75
N ALA A 21 31.60 -0.53 -23.94
CA ALA A 21 30.86 -1.70 -24.39
C ALA A 21 30.33 -2.73 -23.37
N ALA A 22 29.08 -3.10 -23.65
CA ALA A 22 28.42 -4.32 -23.22
C ALA A 22 29.20 -5.58 -23.61
N LYS A 23 29.07 -6.64 -22.79
CA LYS A 23 29.20 -8.01 -23.24
C LYS A 23 28.06 -8.85 -22.68
N ALA A 24 27.08 -9.08 -23.54
CA ALA A 24 26.10 -10.14 -23.40
C ALA A 24 26.75 -11.46 -23.83
N ALA A 25 26.70 -12.47 -22.97
CA ALA A 25 26.91 -13.90 -23.25
C ALA A 25 26.83 -14.62 -21.90
N ALA A 26 26.25 -15.79 -21.71
CA ALA A 26 25.37 -16.64 -22.50
C ALA A 26 24.75 -17.59 -21.45
N LYS A 27 23.49 -17.93 -21.64
CA LYS A 27 22.77 -18.93 -20.86
C LYS A 27 23.11 -20.31 -21.43
N PRO A 28 23.50 -21.32 -20.63
CA PRO A 28 23.26 -22.71 -21.00
C PRO A 28 21.93 -23.16 -20.40
N ALA A 29 21.04 -23.58 -21.28
CA ALA A 29 19.81 -24.26 -20.94
C ALA A 29 20.10 -25.72 -20.51
N ALA A 30 19.14 -26.24 -19.74
CA ALA A 30 18.69 -27.64 -19.70
C ALA A 30 19.62 -28.70 -19.09
N LYS A 31 19.18 -29.25 -17.95
CA LYS A 31 18.76 -30.65 -17.91
C LYS A 31 17.74 -30.88 -16.78
N ALA A 32 16.47 -30.86 -17.14
CA ALA A 32 15.42 -31.43 -16.30
C ALA A 32 15.58 -32.95 -16.31
N ALA A 33 15.85 -33.53 -15.14
CA ALA A 33 15.93 -34.98 -14.97
C ALA A 33 14.72 -35.48 -14.18
N ALA A 34 13.94 -36.32 -14.87
CA ALA A 34 13.20 -37.47 -14.37
C ALA A 34 12.29 -37.31 -13.14
N LYS A 35 11.00 -37.21 -13.44
CA LYS A 35 9.88 -37.60 -12.57
C LYS A 35 9.71 -39.13 -12.68
N PRO A 36 9.65 -39.90 -11.58
CA PRO A 36 8.97 -41.19 -11.59
C PRO A 36 7.57 -41.00 -11.01
N ALA A 37 6.57 -41.31 -11.84
CA ALA A 37 5.22 -41.53 -11.40
C ALA A 37 5.17 -42.75 -10.47
N ALA A 38 4.50 -42.62 -9.32
CA ALA A 38 4.12 -43.75 -8.50
C ALA A 38 2.71 -43.55 -7.94
N LYS A 39 1.81 -44.34 -8.51
CA LYS A 39 0.64 -45.00 -7.90
C LYS A 39 -0.40 -44.11 -7.20
N THR A 40 -1.44 -43.82 -7.97
CA THR A 40 -2.83 -43.75 -7.53
C THR A 40 -3.18 -44.98 -6.68
N ALA A 41 -3.37 -44.77 -5.38
CA ALA A 41 -4.09 -45.70 -4.52
C ALA A 41 -5.45 -45.09 -4.19
N SER A 42 -6.48 -45.62 -4.84
CA SER A 42 -7.87 -45.47 -4.45
C SER A 42 -8.04 -46.02 -3.04
N ARG A 43 -8.53 -45.19 -2.10
CA ARG A 43 -9.18 -45.67 -0.89
C ARG A 43 -10.53 -45.00 -0.76
N ALA A 44 -11.55 -45.86 -0.81
CA ALA A 44 -12.96 -45.55 -0.78
C ALA A 44 -13.38 -44.78 0.47
N ALA A 45 -14.47 -44.05 0.26
CA ALA A 45 -15.22 -43.26 1.22
C ALA A 45 -15.59 -44.04 2.48
N ALA A 46 -15.32 -43.42 3.63
CA ALA A 46 -16.11 -43.61 4.84
C ALA A 46 -16.51 -42.20 5.31
N GLY A 47 -17.74 -41.83 4.97
CA GLY A 47 -18.32 -40.54 5.34
C GLY A 47 -18.47 -40.45 6.86
N LYS A 48 -17.69 -39.58 7.48
CA LYS A 48 -18.10 -38.90 8.70
C LYS A 48 -18.60 -37.53 8.31
N THR A 49 -19.91 -37.37 8.31
CA THR A 49 -20.58 -36.07 8.23
C THR A 49 -20.20 -35.28 9.48
N VAL A 50 -19.11 -34.54 9.42
CA VAL A 50 -18.87 -33.43 10.35
C VAL A 50 -19.87 -32.37 9.96
N ALA A 51 -20.91 -32.22 10.80
CA ALA A 51 -21.89 -31.17 10.68
C ALA A 51 -21.16 -29.84 10.48
N LYS A 52 -21.36 -29.24 9.30
CA LYS A 52 -20.90 -27.91 8.96
C LYS A 52 -21.60 -26.96 9.93
N ALA A 53 -20.93 -26.61 11.02
CA ALA A 53 -21.34 -25.51 11.86
C ALA A 53 -21.57 -24.33 10.93
N LYS A 54 -22.83 -23.86 10.84
CA LYS A 54 -23.16 -22.64 10.12
C LYS A 54 -22.26 -21.57 10.71
N ALA A 55 -21.28 -21.12 9.92
CA ALA A 55 -20.50 -19.96 10.26
C ALA A 55 -21.51 -18.84 10.53
N LYS A 56 -21.58 -18.40 11.79
CA LYS A 56 -22.25 -17.17 12.17
C LYS A 56 -21.77 -16.11 11.18
N PRO A 57 -22.65 -15.32 10.53
CA PRO A 57 -22.22 -14.35 9.55
C PRO A 57 -21.14 -13.50 10.21
N ALA A 58 -19.92 -13.56 9.67
CA ALA A 58 -18.80 -12.81 10.20
C ALA A 58 -19.26 -11.36 10.31
N LYS A 59 -19.25 -10.82 11.53
CA LYS A 59 -19.61 -9.42 11.77
C LYS A 59 -18.72 -8.62 10.84
N LYS A 60 -19.30 -7.94 9.83
CA LYS A 60 -18.52 -7.12 8.90
C LYS A 60 -17.63 -6.21 9.75
N PRO A 61 -16.31 -6.20 9.55
CA PRO A 61 -15.43 -5.38 10.37
C PRO A 61 -15.89 -3.93 10.24
N ALA A 62 -15.83 -3.21 11.36
CA ALA A 62 -16.28 -1.83 11.41
C ALA A 62 -15.46 -0.91 10.50
N LEU A 63 -14.23 -1.34 10.16
CA LEU A 63 -13.29 -0.68 9.27
C LEU A 63 -12.99 -1.58 8.06
N THR A 64 -13.16 -1.03 6.84
CA THR A 64 -12.70 -1.68 5.60
C THR A 64 -11.71 -0.78 4.88
N ILE A 65 -10.61 -1.34 4.35
CA ILE A 65 -9.55 -0.60 3.66
C ILE A 65 -9.51 -1.05 2.20
N SER A 66 -9.87 -0.17 1.28
CA SER A 66 -9.63 -0.36 -0.15
C SER A 66 -8.18 -0.01 -0.47
N MET A 67 -7.45 -0.96 -1.04
CA MET A 67 -6.00 -0.85 -1.18
C MET A 67 -5.42 -1.48 -2.44
N LEU A 68 -4.21 -1.04 -2.78
CA LEU A 68 -3.34 -1.64 -3.80
C LEU A 68 -2.10 -2.22 -3.11
N LYS A 69 -1.88 -3.53 -3.23
CA LYS A 69 -0.75 -4.22 -2.57
C LYS A 69 0.65 -3.59 -2.82
N PRO A 70 1.01 -3.13 -4.03
CA PRO A 70 2.34 -2.58 -4.27
C PRO A 70 2.51 -1.13 -3.82
N SER A 71 1.44 -0.44 -3.38
CA SER A 71 1.50 0.99 -3.06
C SER A 71 2.04 1.25 -1.65
N VAL A 72 3.01 2.15 -1.54
CA VAL A 72 3.60 2.57 -0.26
C VAL A 72 2.60 3.27 0.65
N ASN A 73 1.73 4.13 0.12
CA ASN A 73 0.68 4.80 0.90
C ASN A 73 -0.35 3.81 1.44
N ASN A 74 -0.59 2.71 0.73
CA ASN A 74 -1.44 1.63 1.21
C ASN A 74 -0.75 0.81 2.29
N MET A 75 0.54 0.55 2.12
CA MET A 75 1.34 -0.13 3.13
C MET A 75 1.38 0.63 4.46
N THR A 76 1.52 1.95 4.46
CA THR A 76 1.55 2.75 5.71
C THR A 76 0.27 2.57 6.51
N VAL A 77 -0.90 2.71 5.87
CA VAL A 77 -2.21 2.54 6.54
C VAL A 77 -2.41 1.10 7.03
N ARG A 78 -2.01 0.09 6.24
CA ARG A 78 -2.13 -1.33 6.65
C ARG A 78 -1.24 -1.67 7.83
N VAL A 79 0.01 -1.21 7.82
CA VAL A 79 0.95 -1.40 8.94
C VAL A 79 0.44 -0.68 10.18
N PHE A 80 -0.04 0.56 10.03
CA PHE A 80 -0.62 1.34 11.12
C PHE A 80 -1.82 0.61 11.75
N ALA A 81 -2.80 0.17 10.95
CA ALA A 81 -3.98 -0.52 11.46
C ALA A 81 -3.61 -1.80 12.24
N ARG A 82 -2.63 -2.56 11.76
CA ARG A 82 -2.09 -3.73 12.46
C ARG A 82 -1.38 -3.37 13.76
N ALA A 83 -0.50 -2.37 13.75
CA ALA A 83 0.23 -1.90 14.94
C ALA A 83 -0.70 -1.30 16.01
N ALA A 84 -1.83 -0.72 15.57
CA ALA A 84 -2.89 -0.22 16.43
C ALA A 84 -3.83 -1.30 16.96
N GLY A 85 -3.74 -2.53 16.48
CA GLY A 85 -4.65 -3.62 16.88
C GLY A 85 -6.09 -3.40 16.41
N LEU A 86 -6.28 -2.66 15.31
CA LEU A 86 -7.61 -2.42 14.74
C LEU A 86 -8.01 -3.59 13.85
N ASP A 87 -9.16 -4.20 14.13
CA ASP A 87 -9.75 -5.21 13.26
C ASP A 87 -10.25 -4.54 11.96
N HIS A 88 -9.82 -5.06 10.81
CA HIS A 88 -10.12 -4.48 9.51
C HIS A 88 -10.19 -5.54 8.41
N ALA A 89 -11.06 -5.29 7.42
CA ALA A 89 -11.01 -6.00 6.13
C ALA A 89 -10.16 -5.21 5.13
N GLU A 90 -9.53 -5.93 4.21
CA GLU A 90 -8.81 -5.35 3.06
C GLU A 90 -9.55 -5.74 1.77
N THR A 91 -9.79 -4.76 0.89
CA THR A 91 -10.36 -4.96 -0.45
C THR A 91 -9.32 -4.55 -1.49
N ASP A 92 -9.03 -5.42 -2.44
CA ASP A 92 -8.12 -5.08 -3.55
C ASP A 92 -8.85 -4.20 -4.57
N ALA A 93 -8.36 -2.98 -4.77
CA ALA A 93 -8.94 -2.01 -5.70
C ALA A 93 -8.22 -1.99 -7.06
N TRP A 94 -7.38 -2.99 -7.37
CA TRP A 94 -6.63 -3.05 -8.63
C TRP A 94 -7.55 -2.99 -9.85
N GLY A 95 -7.35 -1.95 -10.68
CA GLY A 95 -8.18 -1.70 -11.87
C GLY A 95 -9.58 -1.14 -11.58
N LEU A 96 -9.98 -0.96 -10.31
CA LEU A 96 -11.32 -0.54 -9.92
C LEU A 96 -11.42 0.95 -9.57
N THR A 97 -10.29 1.64 -9.36
CA THR A 97 -10.30 3.03 -8.85
C THR A 97 -10.98 4.05 -9.76
N ARG A 98 -11.08 3.75 -11.07
CA ARG A 98 -11.75 4.57 -12.09
C ARG A 98 -13.17 4.10 -12.43
N SER A 99 -13.68 3.08 -11.74
CA SER A 99 -15.08 2.68 -11.90
C SER A 99 -16.02 3.79 -11.40
N PRO A 100 -17.20 3.97 -12.01
CA PRO A 100 -18.20 4.93 -11.53
C PRO A 100 -18.53 4.73 -10.04
N GLU A 101 -18.60 3.48 -9.57
CA GLU A 101 -18.93 3.10 -8.20
C GLU A 101 -17.84 3.51 -7.20
N TYR A 102 -16.56 3.43 -7.60
CA TYR A 102 -15.45 3.87 -6.77
C TYR A 102 -15.38 5.41 -6.71
N MET A 103 -15.51 6.07 -7.86
CA MET A 103 -15.45 7.54 -7.96
C MET A 103 -16.62 8.24 -7.25
N ALA A 104 -17.81 7.63 -7.25
CA ALA A 104 -18.95 8.16 -6.50
C ALA A 104 -18.67 8.27 -5.00
N ARG A 105 -17.86 7.35 -4.46
CA ARG A 105 -17.47 7.33 -3.04
C ARG A 105 -16.21 8.16 -2.80
N ASN A 106 -15.18 7.94 -3.61
CA ASN A 106 -13.90 8.65 -3.57
C ASN A 106 -13.65 9.37 -4.91
N PRO A 107 -14.06 10.65 -5.03
CA PRO A 107 -13.83 11.45 -6.23
C PRO A 107 -12.36 11.58 -6.60
N ALA A 108 -11.45 11.45 -5.63
CA ALA A 108 -10.02 11.49 -5.87
C ALA A 108 -9.49 10.22 -6.54
N HIS A 109 -10.29 9.15 -6.70
CA HIS A 109 -9.92 7.90 -7.40
C HIS A 109 -8.57 7.29 -6.96
N LEU A 110 -8.22 7.50 -5.68
CA LEU A 110 -6.96 7.07 -5.07
C LEU A 110 -7.17 5.96 -4.04
N THR A 111 -6.07 5.31 -3.68
CA THR A 111 -5.96 4.42 -2.52
C THR A 111 -4.75 4.86 -1.70
N PRO A 112 -4.75 4.67 -0.36
CA PRO A 112 -5.76 3.99 0.44
C PRO A 112 -7.06 4.79 0.61
N MET A 113 -8.17 4.06 0.77
CA MET A 113 -9.46 4.61 1.19
C MET A 113 -10.03 3.70 2.27
N ILE A 114 -10.54 4.27 3.36
CA ILE A 114 -11.26 3.52 4.39
C ILE A 114 -12.77 3.72 4.26
N GLU A 115 -13.53 2.72 4.71
CA GLU A 115 -14.95 2.80 4.99
C GLU A 115 -15.16 2.61 6.50
N ASP A 116 -15.81 3.58 7.13
CA ASP A 116 -16.10 3.58 8.56
C ASP A 116 -17.43 4.30 8.84
N LYS A 117 -18.29 3.69 9.67
CA LYS A 117 -19.63 4.23 10.00
C LYS A 117 -19.61 5.57 10.73
N GLY A 118 -18.48 5.94 11.35
CA GLY A 118 -18.32 7.21 12.04
C GLY A 118 -17.92 8.37 11.13
N LEU A 119 -17.75 8.15 9.83
CA LEU A 119 -17.39 9.20 8.87
C LEU A 119 -18.64 9.85 8.26
N PRO A 120 -18.70 11.19 8.09
CA PRO A 120 -19.87 11.86 7.53
C PRO A 120 -20.28 11.37 6.13
N ARG A 121 -19.29 10.98 5.31
CA ARG A 121 -19.51 10.41 3.96
C ARG A 121 -19.39 8.89 3.94
N GLY A 122 -19.22 8.25 5.10
CA GLY A 122 -18.93 6.82 5.22
C GLY A 122 -17.54 6.39 4.72
N VAL A 123 -16.80 7.28 4.06
CA VAL A 123 -15.47 7.03 3.49
C VAL A 123 -14.50 8.17 3.76
N LEU A 124 -13.21 7.84 3.81
CA LEU A 124 -12.09 8.77 3.92
C LEU A 124 -10.91 8.26 3.09
N TRP A 125 -10.24 9.17 2.38
CA TRP A 125 -9.01 8.91 1.65
C TRP A 125 -7.90 9.85 2.17
N GLU A 126 -6.70 9.74 1.61
CA GLU A 126 -5.42 10.29 2.12
C GLU A 126 -4.86 9.51 3.31
N SER A 127 -3.68 8.91 3.13
CA SER A 127 -3.05 8.04 4.13
C SER A 127 -2.82 8.73 5.47
N CYS A 128 -2.35 9.98 5.45
CA CYS A 128 -2.10 10.74 6.68
C CYS A 128 -3.40 11.09 7.39
N ALA A 129 -4.43 11.54 6.66
CA ALA A 129 -5.74 11.85 7.24
C ALA A 129 -6.39 10.60 7.84
N ILE A 130 -6.28 9.44 7.18
CA ILE A 130 -6.75 8.15 7.69
C ILE A 130 -6.08 7.80 9.02
N MET A 131 -4.74 7.86 9.10
CA MET A 131 -4.02 7.51 10.32
C MET A 131 -4.32 8.49 11.47
N GLN A 132 -4.44 9.78 11.18
CA GLN A 132 -4.85 10.79 12.16
C GLN A 132 -6.28 10.54 12.66
N TYR A 133 -7.22 10.27 11.76
CA TYR A 133 -8.62 9.96 12.09
C TYR A 133 -8.71 8.73 13.01
N LEU A 134 -8.06 7.63 12.63
CA LEU A 134 -8.06 6.40 13.42
C LEU A 134 -7.39 6.62 14.78
N SER A 135 -6.30 7.39 14.83
CA SER A 135 -5.65 7.73 16.10
C SER A 135 -6.54 8.51 17.04
N ASN A 136 -7.19 9.56 16.52
CA ASN A 136 -8.09 10.40 17.32
C ASN A 136 -9.34 9.62 17.76
N LYS A 137 -9.93 8.82 16.86
CA LYS A 137 -11.13 8.03 17.13
C LYS A 137 -10.92 6.97 18.22
N HIS A 138 -9.75 6.31 18.21
CA HIS A 138 -9.45 5.20 19.10
C HIS A 138 -8.55 5.58 20.29
N GLY A 139 -8.26 6.87 20.49
CA GLY A 139 -7.43 7.34 21.60
C GLY A 139 -5.99 6.85 21.54
N LEU A 140 -5.41 6.69 20.34
CA LEU A 140 -4.08 6.12 20.13
C LEU A 140 -2.96 7.17 20.34
N GLU A 141 -2.91 7.77 21.53
CA GLU A 141 -1.97 8.87 21.84
C GLU A 141 -0.49 8.45 21.77
N LYS A 142 -0.21 7.14 21.86
CA LYS A 142 1.13 6.57 21.62
C LYS A 142 1.64 6.81 20.19
N PHE A 143 0.73 6.91 19.22
CA PHE A 143 1.05 7.20 17.83
C PHE A 143 0.78 8.66 17.46
N TYR A 144 -0.21 9.28 18.10
CA TYR A 144 -0.63 10.64 17.79
C TYR A 144 -0.96 11.44 19.07
N PRO A 145 0.06 12.03 19.72
CA PRO A 145 -0.11 12.72 21.00
C PRO A 145 -0.98 13.96 20.85
N LYS A 146 -1.62 14.41 21.94
CA LYS A 146 -2.47 15.61 21.94
C LYS A 146 -1.70 16.92 22.07
N ALA A 147 -0.51 16.89 22.68
CA ALA A 147 0.31 18.07 22.89
C ALA A 147 0.77 18.67 21.53
N PRO A 148 0.45 19.94 21.22
CA PRO A 148 0.67 20.50 19.88
C PRO A 148 2.12 20.39 19.39
N ALA A 149 3.10 20.72 20.24
CA ALA A 149 4.52 20.64 19.86
C ALA A 149 4.99 19.21 19.56
N LYS A 150 4.53 18.21 20.33
CA LYS A 150 4.87 16.80 20.09
C LYS A 150 4.19 16.27 18.83
N ARG A 151 2.93 16.68 18.62
CA ARG A 151 2.15 16.32 17.44
C ARG A 151 2.76 16.89 16.16
N ALA A 152 3.24 18.13 16.20
CA ALA A 152 3.89 18.79 15.06
C ALA A 152 5.11 18.00 14.53
N MET A 153 5.88 17.34 15.41
CA MET A 153 7.00 16.49 15.00
C MET A 153 6.56 15.20 14.26
N ILE A 154 5.30 14.80 14.42
CA ILE A 154 4.70 13.67 13.71
C ILE A 154 4.06 14.16 12.40
N ASP A 155 3.39 15.30 12.43
CA ASP A 155 2.75 15.89 11.23
C ASP A 155 3.77 16.36 10.19
N SER A 156 5.03 16.62 10.58
CA SER A 156 6.09 17.04 9.67
C SER A 156 6.74 15.90 8.88
N ALA A 157 6.35 14.64 9.12
CA ALA A 157 6.89 13.45 8.45
C ALA A 157 6.15 13.13 7.15
#